data_AF-A0A0G1JD67-F1
#
_entry.id   AF-A0A0G1JD67-F1
#
_cell.length_a   1.000
_cell.length_b   1.000
_cell.length_c   1.000
_cell.angle_alpha   90.00
_cell.angle_beta   90.00
_cell.angle_gamma   90.00
#
_symmetry.space_group_name_H-M   'P 1'
#
loop_
_entity.id
_entity.type
_entity.pdbx_description
1 polymer ?
#
loop_
_entity_poly.entity_id
_entity_poly.type
_entity_poly.pdbx_seq_one_letter_code
_entity_poly.pdbx_strand_id
1 'polypeptide(L)'
;MPIKKNAKKALRQSLKRAVRNKTVKAEIGSLRIKFRKAIDSVKKNEALEAAKIIGQKVDKAVSKKILKKNTAARIKSRMMKKVNAIK
;
A
#
# COMPACT_ATOMS: atom_id res chain seq x y z
N MET A 1 14.79 27.58 7.57
CA MET A 1 13.43 28.04 7.21
C MET A 1 13.46 28.54 5.76
N PRO A 2 12.41 28.36 4.92
CA PRO A 2 12.46 28.77 3.53
C PRO A 2 12.60 30.29 3.39
N ILE A 3 13.62 30.75 2.65
CA ILE A 3 13.93 32.18 2.47
C ILE A 3 13.01 32.79 1.40
N LYS A 4 12.75 32.06 0.30
CA LYS A 4 11.92 32.53 -0.81
C LYS A 4 10.43 32.22 -0.58
N LYS A 5 9.53 33.13 -1.01
CA LYS A 5 8.05 32.97 -0.90
C LYS A 5 7.55 31.68 -1.56
N ASN A 6 8.10 31.31 -2.72
CA ASN A 6 7.76 30.07 -3.43
C ASN A 6 8.15 28.81 -2.63
N ALA A 7 9.31 28.82 -1.97
CA ALA A 7 9.79 27.72 -1.14
C ALA A 7 8.91 27.53 0.11
N LYS A 8 8.42 28.60 0.74
CA LYS A 8 7.45 28.52 1.84
C LYS A 8 6.13 27.86 1.40
N LYS A 9 5.65 28.17 0.18
CA LYS A 9 4.47 27.49 -0.40
C LYS A 9 4.74 26.02 -0.68
N ALA A 10 5.89 25.68 -1.28
CA ALA A 10 6.28 24.31 -1.57
C ALA A 10 6.38 23.45 -0.30
N LEU A 11 6.93 24.00 0.80
CA LEU A 11 7.00 23.32 2.10
C LEU A 11 5.61 22.96 2.63
N ARG A 12 4.66 23.91 2.64
CA ARG A 12 3.27 23.64 3.06
C ARG A 12 2.60 22.55 2.22
N GLN A 13 2.79 22.58 0.90
CA GLN A 13 2.26 21.56 0.00
C GLN A 13 2.89 20.19 0.24
N SER A 14 4.20 20.16 0.50
CA SER A 14 4.94 18.93 0.80
C SER A 14 4.40 18.26 2.05
N LEU A 15 4.21 19.01 3.14
CA LEU A 15 3.65 18.50 4.40
C LEU A 15 2.27 17.87 4.20
N LYS A 16 1.37 18.56 3.48
CA LYS A 16 0.02 18.03 3.18
C LYS A 16 0.09 16.72 2.38
N ARG A 17 0.97 16.66 1.37
CA ARG A 17 1.17 15.45 0.55
C ARG A 17 1.81 14.32 1.36
N ALA A 18 2.74 14.63 2.26
CA ALA A 18 3.42 13.67 3.11
C ALA A 18 2.43 12.96 4.05
N VAL A 19 1.53 13.70 4.70
CA VAL A 19 0.49 13.14 5.57
C VAL A 19 -0.41 12.19 4.77
N ARG A 20 -0.93 12.63 3.62
CA ARG A 20 -1.77 11.79 2.74
C ARG A 20 -1.05 10.51 2.27
N ASN A 21 0.22 10.61 1.94
CA ASN A 21 0.99 9.46 1.48
C ASN A 21 1.30 8.51 2.63
N LYS A 22 1.51 9.03 3.85
CA LYS A 22 1.72 8.24 5.07
C LYS A 22 0.47 7.42 5.41
N THR A 23 -0.72 8.02 5.36
CA THR A 23 -1.98 7.31 5.65
C THR A 23 -2.23 6.17 4.67
N VAL A 24 -2.10 6.41 3.35
CA VAL A 24 -2.28 5.36 2.33
C VAL A 24 -1.26 4.23 2.49
N LYS A 25 0.01 4.55 2.78
CA LYS A 25 1.04 3.53 3.01
C LYS A 25 0.77 2.71 4.28
N ALA A 26 0.32 3.37 5.35
CA ALA A 26 -0.04 2.70 6.60
C ALA A 26 -1.23 1.75 6.40
N GLU A 27 -2.28 2.18 5.70
CA GLU A 27 -3.44 1.35 5.38
C GLU A 27 -3.05 0.06 4.64
N ILE A 28 -2.22 0.18 3.58
CA ILE A 28 -1.70 -0.99 2.84
C ILE A 28 -0.84 -1.89 3.76
N GLY A 29 -0.05 -1.30 4.66
CA GLY A 29 0.74 -2.03 5.65
C GLY A 29 -0.12 -2.85 6.60
N SER A 30 -1.16 -2.23 7.17
CA SER A 30 -2.12 -2.88 8.07
C SER A 30 -2.86 -4.03 7.39
N LEU A 31 -3.34 -3.83 6.15
CA LEU A 31 -3.98 -4.89 5.37
C LEU A 31 -3.04 -6.07 5.13
N ARG A 32 -1.75 -5.80 4.84
CA ARG A 32 -0.76 -6.85 4.65
C ARG A 32 -0.49 -7.65 5.92
N ILE A 33 -0.53 -7.02 7.09
CA ILE A 33 -0.41 -7.73 8.38
C ILE A 33 -1.61 -8.64 8.59
N LYS A 34 -2.84 -8.16 8.32
CA LYS A 34 -4.06 -8.98 8.38
C LYS A 34 -3.97 -10.18 7.44
N PHE A 35 -3.53 -9.96 6.21
CA PHE A 35 -3.31 -11.04 5.24
C PHE A 35 -2.29 -12.08 5.73
N ARG A 36 -1.19 -11.65 6.36
CA ARG A 36 -0.22 -12.58 6.95
C ARG A 36 -0.85 -13.44 8.06
N LYS A 37 -1.62 -12.84 8.96
CA LYS A 37 -2.33 -13.58 10.01
C LYS A 37 -3.37 -14.57 9.45
N ALA A 38 -4.05 -14.20 8.36
CA ALA A 38 -5.02 -15.08 7.69
C ALA A 38 -4.33 -16.30 7.04
N ILE A 39 -3.12 -16.10 6.49
CA ILE A 39 -2.27 -17.20 6.01
C ILE A 39 -1.88 -18.12 7.16
N ASP A 40 -1.37 -17.56 8.25
CA ASP A 40 -0.86 -18.33 9.40
C ASP A 40 -1.98 -19.16 10.07
N SER A 41 -3.23 -18.71 9.97
CA SER A 41 -4.43 -19.41 10.47
C SER A 41 -5.07 -20.37 9.46
N VAL A 42 -4.44 -20.62 8.31
CA VAL A 42 -4.90 -21.56 7.25
C VAL A 42 -6.31 -21.24 6.71
N LYS A 43 -6.75 -19.99 6.84
CA LYS A 43 -8.06 -19.54 6.36
C LYS A 43 -7.99 -19.05 4.92
N LYS A 44 -8.06 -19.99 3.98
CA LYS A 44 -7.90 -19.74 2.54
C LYS A 44 -8.87 -18.68 1.97
N ASN A 45 -10.14 -18.74 2.36
CA ASN A 45 -11.16 -17.80 1.87
C ASN A 45 -10.91 -16.37 2.36
N GLU A 46 -10.56 -16.21 3.64
CA GLU A 46 -10.24 -14.89 4.21
C GLU A 46 -8.96 -14.31 3.60
N ALA A 47 -7.96 -15.16 3.32
CA ALA A 47 -6.72 -14.75 2.66
C ALA A 47 -6.97 -14.27 1.21
N LEU A 48 -7.86 -14.93 0.47
CA LEU A 48 -8.25 -14.53 -0.89
C LEU A 48 -8.97 -13.18 -0.92
N GLU A 49 -9.92 -12.96 -0.02
CA GLU A 49 -10.63 -11.68 0.06
C GLU A 49 -9.71 -10.54 0.48
N ALA A 50 -8.84 -10.78 1.47
CA ALA A 50 -7.81 -9.81 1.86
C ALA A 50 -6.87 -9.49 0.68
N ALA A 51 -6.49 -10.49 -0.12
CA ALA A 51 -5.64 -10.30 -1.29
C ALA A 51 -6.32 -9.42 -2.37
N LYS A 52 -7.61 -9.62 -2.64
CA LYS A 52 -8.38 -8.78 -3.57
C LYS A 52 -8.41 -7.32 -3.11
N ILE A 53 -8.71 -7.08 -1.83
CA ILE A 53 -8.78 -5.72 -1.25
C ILE A 53 -7.40 -5.04 -1.34
N ILE A 54 -6.32 -5.76 -0.99
CA ILE A 54 -4.96 -5.24 -1.09
C ILE A 54 -4.61 -4.89 -2.55
N GLY A 55 -4.95 -5.76 -3.50
CA GLY A 55 -4.73 -5.52 -4.92
C GLY A 55 -5.35 -4.21 -5.39
N GLN A 56 -6.63 -4.01 -5.11
CA GLN A 56 -7.35 -2.78 -5.47
C GLN A 56 -6.73 -1.52 -4.83
N LYS A 57 -6.36 -1.58 -3.55
CA LYS A 57 -5.76 -0.45 -2.83
C LYS A 57 -4.37 -0.11 -3.36
N VAL A 58 -3.56 -1.12 -3.70
CA VAL A 58 -2.23 -0.94 -4.28
C VAL A 58 -2.34 -0.30 -5.67
N ASP A 59 -3.26 -0.76 -6.52
CA ASP A 59 -3.44 -0.20 -7.86
C ASP A 59 -3.95 1.25 -7.80
N LYS A 60 -4.89 1.56 -6.89
CA LYS A 60 -5.31 2.96 -6.61
C LYS A 60 -4.14 3.84 -6.15
N ALA A 61 -3.20 3.30 -5.36
CA ALA A 61 -2.02 4.04 -4.91
C ALA A 61 -1.01 4.30 -6.05
N VAL A 62 -0.94 3.42 -7.05
CA VAL A 62 -0.15 3.64 -8.28
C VAL A 62 -0.76 4.76 -9.11
N SER A 63 -2.07 4.77 -9.32
CA SER A 63 -2.76 5.84 -10.08
C SER A 63 -2.54 7.23 -9.44
N LYS A 64 -2.47 7.28 -8.10
CA LYS A 64 -2.16 8.51 -7.34
C LYS A 64 -0.67 8.85 -7.27
N LYS A 65 0.19 8.12 -7.99
CA LYS A 65 1.67 8.25 -8.00
C LYS A 65 2.32 8.11 -6.62
N ILE A 66 1.69 7.38 -5.70
CA ILE A 66 2.23 7.14 -4.35
C ILE A 66 3.21 5.95 -4.37
N LEU A 67 2.94 4.94 -5.22
CA LEU A 67 3.77 3.77 -5.44
C LEU A 67 4.20 3.67 -6.90
N LYS A 68 5.39 3.11 -7.14
CA LYS A 68 5.86 2.78 -8.50
C LYS A 68 5.18 1.50 -9.00
N LYS A 69 4.95 1.40 -10.31
CA LYS A 69 4.34 0.23 -10.97
C LYS A 69 5.04 -1.09 -10.58
N ASN A 70 6.36 -1.11 -10.59
CA ASN A 70 7.14 -2.30 -10.25
C ASN A 70 6.99 -2.71 -8.78
N THR A 71 6.79 -1.75 -7.88
CA THR A 71 6.55 -2.04 -6.45
C THR A 71 5.19 -2.70 -6.27
N ALA A 72 4.16 -2.20 -6.96
CA ALA A 72 2.83 -2.80 -6.96
C ALA A 72 2.85 -4.22 -7.54
N ALA A 73 3.47 -4.42 -8.70
CA ALA A 73 3.61 -5.74 -9.34
C ALA A 73 4.30 -6.76 -8.42
N ARG A 74 5.40 -6.37 -7.76
CA ARG A 74 6.11 -7.23 -6.80
C ARG A 74 5.25 -7.61 -5.60
N ILE A 75 4.44 -6.68 -5.07
CA ILE A 75 3.54 -6.95 -3.95
C ILE A 75 2.47 -7.96 -4.38
N LYS A 76 1.82 -7.75 -5.54
CA LYS A 76 0.79 -8.64 -6.08
C LYS A 76 1.35 -10.06 -6.31
N SER A 77 2.50 -10.16 -6.97
CA SER A 77 3.15 -11.45 -7.24
C SER A 77 3.47 -12.22 -5.94
N ARG A 78 4.11 -11.57 -4.97
CA ARG A 78 4.46 -12.22 -3.68
C ARG A 78 3.23 -12.66 -2.89
N MET A 79 2.15 -11.86 -2.92
CA MET A 79 0.92 -12.17 -2.22
C MET A 79 0.25 -13.42 -2.82
N MET A 80 0.07 -13.45 -4.14
CA MET A 80 -0.55 -14.58 -4.83
C MET A 80 0.27 -15.87 -4.70
N LYS A 81 1.60 -15.79 -4.77
CA LYS A 81 2.47 -16.95 -4.52
C LYS A 81 2.22 -17.59 -3.16
N LYS A 82 2.02 -16.77 -2.12
CA LYS A 82 1.74 -17.28 -0.76
C LYS A 82 0.36 -17.90 -0.64
N VAL A 83 -0.67 -17.30 -1.26
CA VAL A 83 -2.01 -17.90 -1.27
C VAL A 83 -2.00 -19.26 -1.98
N ASN A 84 -1.32 -19.36 -3.12
CA ASN A 84 -1.26 -20.60 -3.90
C ASN A 84 -0.45 -21.71 -3.23
N ALA A 85 0.53 -21.35 -2.38
CA ALA A 85 1.31 -22.31 -1.62
C ALA A 85 0.52 -22.98 -0.49
N ILE A 86 -0.57 -22.34 -0.03
CA ILE A 86 -1.50 -22.90 0.95
C ILE A 86 -2.54 -23.69 0.14
N LYS A 87 -2.21 -24.95 -0.14
CA LYS A 87 -3.12 -25.84 -0.87
C LYS A 87 -4.21 -26.33 0.06
#